data_AF-A0A060Z7P0-F1
#
_entry.id   AF-A0A060Z7P0-F1
#
_cell.length_a   1.000
_cell.length_b   1.000
_cell.length_c   1.000
_cell.angle_alpha   90.00
_cell.angle_beta   90.00
_cell.angle_gamma   90.00
#
_symmetry.space_group_name_H-M   'P 1'
#
loop_
_entity.id
_entity.type
_entity.pdbx_description
1 polymer ?
#
loop_
_entity_poly.entity_id
_entity_poly.type
_entity_poly.pdbx_seq_one_letter_code
_entity_poly.pdbx_strand_id
1 'polypeptide(L)'
;MCSTPQPTCAPGEYLCKSGECIDTHKVCNSQKDCSDNSDEKGCGINECQDPSVHKCAQVCTDTLTGYYCSCDAGYHLMPDGKACADLDECRDTPAVCSQICENSAGSFHCKCAPGYVREPDGSTCRQNSAIAPYLLYSNRYYIRNLTTDGSQLSVILQGLSNVVALDFDHYEKRLYWLDAGMVRIERMRFDGSERETIVDNNVVGAEGMAVDWVGR
;
A
#
# COMPACT_ATOMS: atom_id res chain seq x y z
N MET A 1 13.94 9.42 -0.96
CA MET A 1 14.91 10.33 -0.31
C MET A 1 15.55 9.58 0.84
N CYS A 2 16.88 9.48 0.90
CA CYS A 2 17.55 8.89 2.06
C CYS A 2 17.58 9.93 3.18
N SER A 3 16.71 9.76 4.18
CA SER A 3 16.89 10.41 5.47
C SER A 3 18.11 9.79 6.14
N THR A 4 19.14 10.58 6.41
CA THR A 4 20.21 10.15 7.31
C THR A 4 19.60 9.96 8.70
N PRO A 5 19.67 8.76 9.30
CA PRO A 5 19.17 8.59 10.66
C PRO A 5 19.90 9.60 11.57
N GLN A 6 19.13 10.28 12.42
CA GLN A 6 19.72 11.17 13.41
C GLN A 6 20.74 10.36 14.24
N PRO A 7 21.88 10.96 14.62
CA PRO A 7 22.84 10.29 15.48
C PRO A 7 22.14 9.86 16.77
N THR A 8 22.10 8.56 17.02
CA THR A 8 21.53 7.96 18.23
C THR A 8 22.65 7.24 18.98
N CYS A 9 22.84 7.56 20.25
CA CYS A 9 23.75 6.83 21.13
C CYS A 9 23.18 5.45 21.51
N ALA A 10 23.99 4.60 22.14
CA ALA A 10 23.53 3.29 22.59
C ALA A 10 22.47 3.42 23.70
N PRO A 11 21.65 2.38 23.96
CA PRO A 11 20.71 2.39 25.08
C PRO A 11 21.43 2.65 26.41
N GLY A 12 20.99 3.67 27.15
CA GLY A 12 21.62 4.09 28.42
C GLY A 12 22.63 5.23 28.30
N GLU A 13 22.88 5.72 27.09
CA GLU A 13 23.74 6.87 26.81
C GLU A 13 22.94 8.12 26.40
N TYR A 14 23.46 9.30 26.74
CA TYR A 14 22.96 10.62 26.40
C TYR A 14 23.84 11.26 25.32
N LEU A 15 23.20 11.80 24.28
CA LEU A 15 23.88 12.54 23.21
C LEU A 15 24.08 14.01 23.62
N CYS A 16 25.32 14.40 23.86
CA CYS A 16 25.70 15.81 24.02
C CYS A 16 25.34 16.61 22.76
N LYS A 17 25.01 17.89 22.90
CA LYS A 17 24.81 18.79 21.75
C LYS A 17 26.08 18.95 20.90
N SER A 18 27.25 18.68 21.48
CA SER A 18 28.54 18.58 20.77
C SER A 18 28.69 17.32 19.91
N GLY A 19 27.79 16.33 20.00
CA GLY A 19 27.81 15.08 19.24
C GLY A 19 28.46 13.89 19.95
N GLU A 20 28.94 14.06 21.18
CA GLU A 20 29.54 12.99 21.99
C GLU A 20 28.47 12.20 22.75
N CYS A 21 28.70 10.91 23.01
CA CYS A 21 27.82 10.07 23.84
C CYS A 21 28.42 9.90 25.24
N ILE A 22 27.66 10.21 26.28
CA ILE A 22 28.04 10.01 27.68
C ILE A 22 27.01 9.13 28.40
N ASP A 23 27.39 8.52 29.51
CA ASP A 23 26.46 7.72 30.33
C ASP A 23 25.33 8.60 30.89
N THR A 24 24.09 8.11 30.88
CA THR A 24 22.93 8.87 31.39
C THR A 24 23.03 9.26 32.86
N HIS A 25 23.77 8.51 33.70
CA HIS A 25 24.03 8.87 35.10
C HIS A 25 24.98 10.07 35.26
N LYS A 26 25.63 10.49 34.19
CA LYS A 26 26.51 11.67 34.16
C LYS A 26 25.79 12.94 33.74
N VAL A 27 24.54 12.83 33.31
CA VAL A 27 23.70 13.99 33.01
C VAL A 27 23.20 14.57 34.34
N CYS A 28 23.24 15.90 34.50
CA CYS A 28 22.77 16.58 35.70
C CYS A 28 23.53 16.19 37.00
N ASN A 29 24.81 15.86 36.90
CA ASN A 29 25.63 15.44 38.04
C ASN A 29 26.50 16.58 38.62
N SER A 30 26.28 17.83 38.18
CA SER A 30 27.08 19.02 38.51
C SER A 30 28.54 18.98 38.04
N GLN A 31 28.87 18.10 37.10
CA GLN A 31 30.18 18.00 36.46
C GLN A 31 30.04 18.21 34.96
N LYS A 32 31.11 18.73 34.35
CA LYS A 32 31.18 18.90 32.90
C LYS A 32 31.71 17.62 32.28
N ASP A 33 30.81 16.71 31.91
CA ASP A 33 31.11 15.49 31.16
C ASP A 33 30.96 15.72 29.63
N CYS A 34 30.04 16.60 29.19
CA CYS A 34 29.99 17.05 27.78
C CYS A 34 30.99 18.18 27.50
N SER A 35 31.63 18.14 26.32
CA SER A 35 32.62 19.16 25.90
C SER A 35 32.07 20.59 25.89
N ASP A 36 30.77 20.74 25.65
CA ASP A 36 30.01 22.00 25.58
C ASP A 36 29.12 22.27 26.81
N ASN A 37 29.25 21.44 27.85
CA ASN A 37 28.47 21.50 29.08
C ASN A 37 26.95 21.42 28.83
N SER A 38 26.53 20.64 27.82
CA SER A 38 25.11 20.44 27.46
C SER A 38 24.39 19.42 28.34
N ASP A 39 25.13 18.63 29.11
CA ASP A 39 24.72 17.71 30.17
C ASP A 39 24.18 18.40 31.44
N GLU A 40 24.61 19.63 31.71
CA GLU A 40 24.25 20.36 32.94
C GLU A 40 23.33 21.56 32.70
N LYS A 41 22.91 21.81 31.46
CA LYS A 41 22.00 22.91 31.12
C LYS A 41 20.55 22.43 31.18
N GLY A 42 19.66 23.25 31.76
CA GLY A 42 18.22 22.92 31.82
C GLY A 42 17.86 21.83 32.82
N CYS A 43 18.72 21.58 33.80
CA CYS A 43 18.51 20.50 34.76
C CYS A 43 17.34 20.76 35.72
N GLY A 44 16.44 19.78 35.87
CA GLY A 44 15.38 19.79 36.89
C GLY A 44 14.27 20.83 36.67
N ILE A 45 14.20 21.41 35.48
CA ILE A 45 13.12 22.28 35.04
C ILE A 45 12.19 21.43 34.19
N ASN A 46 10.91 21.39 34.53
CA ASN A 46 9.91 20.75 33.68
C ASN A 46 9.25 21.82 32.80
N GLU A 47 9.77 22.02 31.58
CA GLU A 47 9.21 23.02 30.66
C GLU A 47 7.81 22.66 30.16
N CYS A 48 7.41 21.39 30.25
CA CYS A 48 6.08 20.92 29.87
C CYS A 48 4.98 21.35 30.85
N GLN A 49 5.33 21.95 32.00
CA GLN A 49 4.35 22.54 32.91
C GLN A 49 3.85 23.93 32.44
N ASP A 50 4.59 24.61 31.57
CA ASP A 50 4.23 25.95 31.07
C ASP A 50 4.12 25.97 29.53
N PRO A 51 2.89 26.03 28.98
CA PRO A 51 2.64 26.14 27.54
C PRO A 51 3.32 27.33 26.85
N SER A 52 3.57 28.41 27.59
CA SER A 52 4.23 29.62 27.06
C SER A 52 5.72 29.39 26.83
N VAL A 53 6.32 28.45 27.56
CA VAL A 53 7.73 28.07 27.45
C VAL A 53 7.89 27.03 26.35
N HIS A 54 7.20 25.89 26.44
CA HIS A 54 7.45 24.78 25.51
C HIS A 54 6.91 25.07 24.10
N LYS A 55 5.72 25.67 24.00
CA LYS A 55 5.02 26.02 22.74
C LYS A 55 4.84 24.84 21.77
N CYS A 56 4.79 23.61 22.28
CA CYS A 56 4.49 22.42 21.48
C CYS A 56 3.02 22.45 21.07
N ALA A 57 2.71 22.06 19.83
CA ALA A 57 1.33 22.03 19.35
C ALA A 57 0.49 20.89 19.98
N GLN A 58 1.10 19.73 20.21
CA GLN A 58 0.42 18.53 20.71
C GLN A 58 1.14 17.97 21.94
N VAL A 59 2.17 17.15 21.77
CA VAL A 59 2.82 16.42 22.87
C VAL A 59 4.12 17.11 23.28
N CYS A 60 4.29 17.31 24.58
CA CYS A 60 5.55 17.77 25.19
C CYS A 60 6.11 16.65 26.06
N THR A 61 7.38 16.30 25.86
CA THR A 61 8.09 15.33 26.70
C THR A 61 9.27 16.01 27.39
N ASP A 62 9.22 15.98 28.72
CA ASP A 62 10.26 16.48 29.59
C ASP A 62 11.47 15.54 29.58
N THR A 63 12.66 16.09 29.58
CA THR A 63 13.95 15.36 29.57
C THR A 63 14.86 15.92 30.66
N LEU A 64 15.95 15.22 30.96
CA LEU A 64 16.87 15.62 32.04
C LEU A 64 17.46 17.02 31.85
N THR A 65 17.62 17.49 30.60
CA THR A 65 18.31 18.75 30.25
C THR A 65 17.44 19.73 29.46
N GLY A 66 16.13 19.50 29.41
CA GLY A 66 15.17 20.34 28.69
C GLY A 66 13.95 19.52 28.24
N TYR A 67 13.42 19.79 27.05
CA TYR A 67 12.24 19.10 26.54
C TYR A 67 12.29 18.93 25.01
N TYR A 68 11.45 18.05 24.49
CA TYR A 68 11.17 17.99 23.05
C TYR A 68 9.66 17.89 22.78
N CYS A 69 9.26 18.38 21.61
CA CYS A 69 7.89 18.24 21.13
C CYS A 69 7.77 17.03 20.22
N SER A 70 6.65 16.32 20.33
CA SER A 70 6.25 15.26 19.42
C SER A 70 4.78 15.44 19.03
N CYS A 71 4.34 14.67 18.04
CA CYS A 71 3.00 14.75 17.50
C CYS A 71 2.21 13.48 17.79
N ASP A 72 0.90 13.59 17.86
CA ASP A 72 -0.03 12.48 17.96
C ASP A 72 0.04 11.59 16.71
N ALA A 73 -0.45 10.35 16.81
CA ALA A 73 -0.55 9.46 15.66
C ALA A 73 -1.36 10.12 14.52
N GLY A 74 -0.88 9.99 13.29
CA GLY A 74 -1.46 10.67 12.11
C GLY A 74 -0.94 12.08 11.87
N TYR A 75 0.07 12.54 12.63
CA TYR A 75 0.69 13.85 12.43
C TYR A 75 2.22 13.72 12.34
N HIS A 76 2.86 14.68 11.66
CA HIS A 76 4.30 14.79 11.61
C HIS A 76 4.78 16.14 12.15
N LEU A 77 5.94 16.15 12.80
CA LEU A 77 6.55 17.35 13.33
C LEU A 77 7.05 18.25 12.20
N MET A 78 6.71 19.54 12.25
CA MET A 78 7.15 20.52 11.28
C MET A 78 8.63 20.93 11.51
N PRO A 79 9.29 21.57 10.52
CA PRO A 79 10.68 21.99 10.63
C PRO A 79 11.00 22.97 11.78
N ASP A 80 9.97 23.60 12.35
CA ASP A 80 10.10 24.46 13.54
C ASP A 80 10.31 23.67 14.84
N GLY A 81 10.19 22.34 14.78
CA GLY A 81 10.32 21.43 15.92
C GLY A 81 9.20 21.54 16.94
N LYS A 82 8.07 22.18 16.60
CA LYS A 82 6.99 22.50 17.56
C LYS A 82 5.59 22.27 16.99
N ALA A 83 5.34 22.71 15.76
CA ALA A 83 4.05 22.55 15.12
C ALA A 83 3.88 21.13 14.59
N CYS A 84 2.65 20.63 14.60
CA CYS A 84 2.29 19.33 14.05
C CYS A 84 1.38 19.54 12.85
N ALA A 85 1.75 18.95 11.73
CA ALA A 85 0.95 18.95 10.51
C ALA A 85 0.35 17.56 10.30
N ASP A 86 -0.88 17.54 9.79
CA ASP A 86 -1.59 16.32 9.42
C ASP A 86 -0.78 15.53 8.38
N LEU A 87 -0.67 14.22 8.58
CA LEU A 87 -0.04 13.32 7.63
C LEU A 87 -1.08 12.93 6.58
N ASP A 88 -0.89 13.34 5.33
CA ASP A 88 -1.79 12.94 4.24
C ASP A 88 -1.48 11.50 3.80
N GLU A 89 -2.12 10.52 4.44
CA GLU A 89 -1.86 9.11 4.12
C GLU A 89 -2.25 8.77 2.67
N CYS A 90 -3.23 9.46 2.10
CA CYS A 90 -3.63 9.24 0.72
C CYS A 90 -2.55 9.62 -0.29
N ARG A 91 -1.72 10.62 0.02
CA ARG A 91 -0.61 11.05 -0.83
C ARG A 91 0.71 10.38 -0.46
N ASP A 92 1.00 10.29 0.84
CA ASP A 92 2.31 9.96 1.35
C ASP A 92 2.48 8.45 1.60
N THR A 93 1.38 7.69 1.64
CA THR A 93 1.39 6.21 1.70
C THR A 93 0.65 5.57 0.50
N PRO A 94 1.37 5.25 -0.60
CA PRO A 94 0.76 4.64 -1.77
C PRO A 94 0.08 3.31 -1.43
N ALA A 95 -1.12 3.09 -2.00
CA ALA A 95 -1.93 1.89 -1.82
C ALA A 95 -2.43 1.63 -0.38
N VAL A 96 -2.53 2.67 0.47
CA VAL A 96 -3.14 2.58 1.80
C VAL A 96 -4.61 2.15 1.76
N CYS A 97 -5.33 2.53 0.69
CA CYS A 97 -6.67 2.06 0.38
C CYS A 97 -6.65 1.30 -0.96
N SER A 98 -7.44 0.23 -1.07
CA SER A 98 -7.51 -0.53 -2.34
C SER A 98 -8.23 0.21 -3.47
N GLN A 99 -9.06 1.21 -3.14
CA GLN A 99 -9.85 1.98 -4.11
C GLN A 99 -9.78 3.48 -3.83
N ILE A 100 -10.75 4.04 -3.09
CA ILE A 100 -10.87 5.49 -2.89
C ILE A 100 -10.33 5.83 -1.50
N CYS A 101 -9.39 6.77 -1.42
CA CYS A 101 -8.85 7.29 -0.17
C CYS A 101 -9.34 8.72 0.05
N GLU A 102 -9.79 9.03 1.26
CA GLU A 102 -10.09 10.39 1.68
C GLU A 102 -9.34 10.69 2.99
N ASN A 103 -8.52 11.73 2.94
CA ASN A 103 -7.72 12.18 4.08
C ASN A 103 -8.59 12.94 5.09
N SER A 104 -8.27 12.84 6.37
CA SER A 104 -8.91 13.56 7.47
C SER A 104 -7.88 13.99 8.51
N ALA A 105 -8.19 14.96 9.37
CA ALA A 105 -7.21 15.40 10.35
C ALA A 105 -6.88 14.28 11.36
N GLY A 106 -5.65 13.77 11.34
CA GLY A 106 -5.10 12.72 12.19
C GLY A 106 -5.42 11.29 11.73
N SER A 107 -6.06 11.10 10.57
CA SER A 107 -6.40 9.78 10.06
C SER A 107 -6.89 9.83 8.60
N PHE A 108 -7.32 8.71 8.07
CA PHE A 108 -7.92 8.63 6.75
C PHE A 108 -9.07 7.62 6.75
N HIS A 109 -9.93 7.71 5.75
CA HIS A 109 -10.99 6.74 5.55
C HIS A 109 -11.01 6.22 4.12
N CYS A 110 -10.92 4.89 4.00
CA CYS A 110 -11.08 4.21 2.73
C CYS A 110 -12.56 4.06 2.38
N LYS A 111 -12.91 4.43 1.15
CA LYS A 111 -14.22 4.25 0.54
C LYS A 111 -14.12 3.30 -0.64
N CYS A 112 -15.25 2.67 -0.94
CA CYS A 112 -15.39 1.76 -2.06
C CYS A 112 -16.23 2.38 -3.17
N ALA A 113 -15.87 2.10 -4.42
CA ALA A 113 -16.63 2.46 -5.59
C ALA A 113 -18.03 1.81 -5.57
N PRO A 114 -19.01 2.36 -6.30
CA PRO A 114 -20.34 1.75 -6.39
C PRO A 114 -20.27 0.27 -6.79
N GLY A 115 -21.01 -0.57 -6.06
CA GLY A 115 -20.98 -2.02 -6.26
C GLY A 115 -19.90 -2.77 -5.47
N TYR A 116 -19.12 -2.08 -4.63
CA TYR A 116 -18.14 -2.69 -3.71
C TYR A 116 -18.49 -2.40 -2.25
N VAL A 117 -18.06 -3.28 -1.34
CA VAL A 117 -18.24 -3.19 0.11
C VAL A 117 -16.87 -3.26 0.78
N ARG A 118 -16.70 -2.48 1.85
CA ARG A 118 -15.46 -2.41 2.63
C ARG A 118 -15.32 -3.65 3.50
N GLU A 119 -14.14 -4.27 3.46
CA GLU A 119 -13.77 -5.42 4.28
C GLU A 119 -13.49 -5.01 5.75
N PRO A 120 -13.46 -5.98 6.69
CA PRO A 120 -13.20 -5.71 8.11
C PRO A 120 -11.83 -5.09 8.41
N ASP A 121 -10.86 -5.23 7.50
CA ASP A 121 -9.55 -4.59 7.59
C ASP A 121 -9.61 -3.06 7.46
N GLY A 122 -10.73 -2.54 6.98
CA GLY A 122 -10.96 -1.11 6.79
C GLY A 122 -10.23 -0.49 5.59
N SER A 123 -9.52 -1.26 4.78
CA SER A 123 -8.72 -0.75 3.66
C SER A 123 -9.04 -1.42 2.33
N THR A 124 -9.53 -2.66 2.37
CA THR A 124 -9.84 -3.45 1.19
C THR A 124 -11.31 -3.34 0.81
N CYS A 125 -11.59 -3.25 -0.49
CA CYS A 125 -12.92 -3.24 -1.06
C CYS A 125 -13.17 -4.51 -1.86
N ARG A 126 -14.19 -5.28 -1.49
CA ARG A 126 -14.65 -6.47 -2.21
C ARG A 126 -15.91 -6.17 -3.01
N GLN A 127 -16.01 -6.73 -4.20
CA GLN A 127 -17.21 -6.57 -5.02
C GLN A 127 -18.43 -7.18 -4.32
N ASN A 128 -19.53 -6.45 -4.31
CA ASN A 128 -20.80 -6.84 -3.71
C ASN A 128 -21.60 -7.80 -4.62
N SER A 129 -20.91 -8.67 -5.33
CA SER A 129 -21.51 -9.81 -6.01
C SER A 129 -21.30 -11.02 -5.12
N ALA A 130 -22.35 -11.79 -4.83
CA ALA A 130 -22.23 -13.11 -4.20
C ALA A 130 -21.55 -14.15 -5.11
N ILE A 131 -20.85 -13.71 -6.15
CA ILE A 131 -20.14 -14.51 -7.14
C ILE A 131 -18.68 -14.51 -6.74
N ALA A 132 -18.15 -15.69 -6.46
CA ALA A 132 -16.72 -15.87 -6.21
C ALA A 132 -15.93 -15.61 -7.51
N PRO A 133 -14.88 -14.79 -7.47
CA PRO A 133 -14.00 -14.59 -8.61
C PRO A 133 -13.25 -15.88 -8.94
N TYR A 134 -12.84 -16.02 -10.19
CA TYR A 134 -12.04 -17.13 -10.66
C TYR A 134 -11.09 -16.66 -11.77
N LEU A 135 -9.99 -17.39 -11.93
CA LEU A 135 -8.96 -17.11 -12.92
C LEU A 135 -9.14 -18.03 -14.13
N LEU A 136 -9.37 -17.42 -15.29
CA LEU A 136 -9.26 -18.11 -16.57
C LEU A 136 -7.85 -17.96 -17.11
N TYR A 137 -7.24 -19.06 -17.53
CA TYR A 137 -5.91 -19.04 -18.12
C TYR A 137 -5.76 -20.10 -19.20
N SER A 138 -4.88 -19.80 -20.16
CA SER A 138 -4.48 -20.75 -21.20
C SER A 138 -3.35 -21.62 -20.68
N ASN A 139 -3.39 -22.90 -21.05
CA ASN A 139 -2.32 -23.85 -20.79
C ASN A 139 -2.08 -24.67 -22.06
N ARG A 140 -1.49 -24.03 -23.07
CA ARG A 140 -1.14 -24.55 -24.40
C ARG A 140 -2.30 -25.23 -25.13
N TYR A 141 -2.64 -26.46 -24.75
CA TYR A 141 -3.71 -27.28 -25.34
C TYR A 141 -5.06 -27.14 -24.61
N TYR A 142 -5.10 -26.39 -23.51
CA TYR A 142 -6.27 -26.25 -22.64
C TYR A 142 -6.59 -24.80 -22.34
N ILE A 143 -7.87 -24.53 -22.08
CA ILE A 143 -8.31 -23.37 -21.31
C ILE A 143 -8.85 -23.88 -19.97
N ARG A 144 -8.40 -23.27 -18.88
CA ARG A 144 -8.66 -23.73 -17.52
C ARG A 144 -9.24 -22.63 -16.66
N ASN A 145 -9.93 -23.06 -15.62
CA ASN A 145 -10.48 -22.23 -14.57
C ASN A 145 -9.85 -22.65 -13.23
N LEU A 146 -9.43 -21.67 -12.43
CA LEU A 146 -8.85 -21.83 -11.10
C LEU A 146 -9.55 -20.87 -10.12
N THR A 147 -9.96 -21.36 -8.96
CA THR A 147 -10.44 -20.48 -7.88
C THR A 147 -9.33 -19.56 -7.37
N THR A 148 -9.66 -18.37 -6.87
CA THR A 148 -8.65 -17.40 -6.44
C THR A 148 -7.83 -17.83 -5.22
N ASP A 149 -8.31 -18.81 -4.44
CA ASP A 149 -7.58 -19.47 -3.35
C ASP A 149 -6.69 -20.63 -3.84
N GLY A 150 -6.76 -20.98 -5.13
CA GLY A 150 -6.01 -22.07 -5.74
C GLY A 150 -6.51 -23.48 -5.40
N SER A 151 -7.62 -23.61 -4.66
CA SER A 151 -8.07 -24.91 -4.14
C SER A 151 -8.73 -25.80 -5.20
N GLN A 152 -9.40 -25.20 -6.20
CA GLN A 152 -10.16 -25.92 -7.20
C GLN A 152 -9.73 -25.53 -8.62
N LEU A 153 -9.31 -26.53 -9.38
CA LEU A 153 -8.92 -26.40 -10.79
C LEU A 153 -9.87 -27.22 -11.67
N SER A 154 -10.36 -26.62 -12.75
CA SER A 154 -11.24 -27.27 -13.73
C SER A 154 -10.80 -26.98 -15.16
N VAL A 155 -11.11 -27.90 -16.07
CA VAL A 155 -10.84 -27.76 -17.51
C VAL A 155 -12.11 -27.23 -18.19
N ILE A 156 -11.99 -26.10 -18.87
CA ILE A 156 -13.10 -25.48 -19.62
C ILE A 156 -13.12 -25.98 -21.05
N LEU A 157 -11.96 -26.02 -21.71
CA LEU A 157 -11.82 -26.49 -23.08
C LEU A 157 -10.51 -27.25 -23.25
N GLN A 158 -10.56 -28.30 -24.07
CA GLN A 158 -9.41 -29.15 -24.43
C GLN A 158 -9.37 -29.40 -25.94
N GLY A 159 -8.26 -29.96 -26.43
CA GLY A 159 -8.09 -30.26 -27.86
C GLY A 159 -7.74 -29.02 -28.69
N LEU A 160 -7.12 -28.03 -28.05
CA LEU A 160 -6.57 -26.84 -28.72
C LEU A 160 -5.13 -27.12 -29.14
N SER A 161 -4.55 -26.29 -30.02
CA SER A 161 -3.19 -26.50 -30.53
C SER A 161 -2.16 -25.71 -29.72
N ASN A 162 -2.26 -24.38 -29.71
CA ASN A 162 -1.40 -23.53 -28.88
C ASN A 162 -2.08 -22.20 -28.55
N VAL A 163 -2.88 -22.19 -27.48
CA VAL A 163 -3.57 -20.98 -27.02
C VAL A 163 -2.61 -20.07 -26.27
N VAL A 164 -2.47 -18.84 -26.77
CA VAL A 164 -1.51 -17.86 -26.24
C VAL A 164 -2.20 -16.67 -25.55
N ALA A 165 -3.40 -16.31 -26.00
CA ALA A 165 -4.16 -15.20 -25.42
C ALA A 165 -5.63 -15.56 -25.25
N LEU A 166 -6.24 -14.98 -24.20
CA LEU A 166 -7.65 -15.13 -23.84
C LEU A 166 -8.20 -13.77 -23.47
N ASP A 167 -9.46 -13.54 -23.81
CA ASP A 167 -10.24 -12.44 -23.25
C ASP A 167 -11.74 -12.79 -23.26
N PHE A 168 -12.59 -12.04 -22.58
CA PHE A 168 -14.00 -12.39 -22.41
C PHE A 168 -14.93 -11.18 -22.45
N ASP A 169 -16.17 -11.45 -22.89
CA ASP A 169 -17.29 -10.53 -22.71
C ASP A 169 -18.18 -11.05 -21.57
N HIS A 170 -18.17 -10.32 -20.46
CA HIS A 170 -18.98 -10.66 -19.31
C HIS A 170 -20.50 -10.49 -19.54
N TYR A 171 -20.90 -9.56 -20.41
CA TYR A 171 -22.32 -9.26 -20.67
C TYR A 171 -22.94 -10.32 -21.58
N GLU A 172 -22.32 -10.63 -22.72
CA GLU A 172 -22.81 -11.68 -23.64
C GLU A 172 -22.44 -13.09 -23.20
N LYS A 173 -21.66 -13.22 -22.12
CA LYS A 173 -21.19 -14.50 -21.58
C LYS A 173 -20.37 -15.29 -22.60
N ARG A 174 -19.42 -14.62 -23.25
CA ARG A 174 -18.56 -15.19 -24.31
C ARG A 174 -17.08 -15.18 -23.90
N LEU A 175 -16.39 -16.26 -24.25
CA LEU A 175 -14.95 -16.41 -24.12
C LEU A 175 -14.32 -16.41 -25.51
N TYR A 176 -13.25 -15.65 -25.67
CA TYR A 176 -12.49 -15.51 -26.90
C TYR A 176 -11.08 -16.06 -26.66
N TRP A 177 -10.51 -16.73 -27.64
CA TRP A 177 -9.13 -17.17 -27.58
C TRP A 177 -8.41 -17.10 -28.91
N LEU A 178 -7.11 -16.85 -28.83
CA LEU A 178 -6.17 -16.91 -29.94
C LEU A 178 -5.41 -18.23 -29.89
N ASP A 179 -5.65 -19.10 -30.87
CA ASP A 179 -4.86 -20.32 -31.07
C ASP A 179 -3.78 -20.04 -32.12
N ALA A 180 -2.55 -19.78 -31.65
CA ALA A 180 -1.41 -19.50 -32.51
C ALA A 180 -0.96 -20.73 -33.31
N GLY A 181 -1.25 -21.94 -32.83
CA GLY A 181 -0.94 -23.18 -33.54
C GLY A 181 -1.84 -23.42 -34.75
N MET A 182 -3.08 -22.90 -34.69
CA MET A 182 -4.05 -22.97 -35.79
C MET A 182 -4.20 -21.64 -36.54
N VAL A 183 -3.49 -20.58 -36.11
CA VAL A 183 -3.51 -19.23 -36.70
C VAL A 183 -4.94 -18.67 -36.80
N ARG A 184 -5.72 -18.83 -35.73
CA ARG A 184 -7.14 -18.42 -35.72
C ARG A 184 -7.59 -17.85 -34.38
N ILE A 185 -8.63 -17.03 -34.43
CA ILE A 185 -9.37 -16.56 -33.25
C ILE A 185 -10.72 -17.24 -33.25
N GLU A 186 -11.04 -17.87 -32.13
CA GLU A 186 -12.33 -18.52 -31.90
C GLU A 186 -13.03 -17.90 -30.70
N ARG A 187 -14.35 -18.07 -30.66
CA ARG A 187 -15.14 -17.80 -29.46
C ARG A 187 -16.16 -18.89 -29.19
N MET A 188 -16.63 -18.92 -27.95
CA MET A 188 -17.77 -19.72 -27.52
C MET A 188 -18.47 -19.04 -26.35
N ARG A 189 -19.68 -19.49 -26.01
CA ARG A 189 -20.33 -19.08 -24.76
C ARG A 189 -19.71 -19.80 -23.56
N PHE A 190 -19.85 -19.24 -22.36
CA PHE A 190 -19.32 -19.85 -21.13
C PHE A 190 -19.93 -21.23 -20.80
N ASP A 191 -21.08 -21.56 -21.37
CA ASP A 191 -21.71 -22.90 -21.26
C ASP A 191 -21.14 -23.92 -22.27
N GLY A 192 -20.21 -23.50 -23.13
CA GLY A 192 -19.60 -24.32 -24.19
C GLY A 192 -20.37 -24.35 -25.51
N SER A 193 -21.51 -23.65 -25.61
CA SER A 193 -22.30 -23.55 -26.84
C SER A 193 -21.76 -22.49 -27.81
N GLU A 194 -22.34 -22.46 -29.03
CA GLU A 194 -22.05 -21.46 -30.07
C GLU A 194 -20.54 -21.26 -30.36
N ARG A 195 -19.77 -22.37 -30.42
CA ARG A 195 -18.36 -22.28 -30.80
C ARG A 195 -18.23 -21.91 -32.28
N GLU A 196 -17.52 -20.83 -32.56
CA GLU A 196 -17.28 -20.35 -33.92
C GLU A 196 -15.88 -19.78 -34.10
N THR A 197 -15.38 -19.82 -35.34
CA THR A 197 -14.13 -19.16 -35.75
C THR A 197 -14.45 -17.78 -36.29
N ILE A 198 -13.89 -16.74 -35.67
CA ILE A 198 -14.11 -15.34 -36.04
C ILE A 198 -13.10 -14.90 -37.10
N VAL A 199 -11.85 -15.33 -36.93
CA VAL A 199 -10.75 -15.02 -37.85
C VAL A 199 -10.01 -16.32 -38.13
N ASP A 200 -9.85 -16.64 -39.41
CA ASP A 200 -9.17 -17.84 -39.87
C ASP A 200 -7.98 -17.45 -40.76
N ASN A 201 -6.82 -18.05 -40.51
CA ASN A 201 -5.57 -17.90 -41.27
C ASN A 201 -5.01 -16.46 -41.45
N ASN A 202 -5.51 -15.48 -40.69
CA ASN A 202 -5.12 -14.06 -40.78
C ASN A 202 -4.48 -13.52 -39.49
N VAL A 203 -3.97 -14.39 -38.63
CA VAL A 203 -3.51 -14.03 -37.27
C VAL A 203 -2.09 -14.52 -36.99
N VAL A 204 -1.18 -14.30 -37.95
CA VAL A 204 0.22 -14.74 -37.84
C VAL A 204 0.98 -13.86 -36.85
N GLY A 205 1.61 -14.49 -35.85
CA GLY A 205 2.47 -13.80 -34.88
C GLY A 205 1.74 -12.95 -33.85
N ALA A 206 0.43 -13.08 -33.71
CA ALA A 206 -0.28 -12.43 -32.61
C ALA A 206 -0.04 -13.17 -31.30
N GLU A 207 0.12 -12.41 -30.22
CA GLU A 207 0.42 -12.92 -28.88
C GLU A 207 -0.52 -12.35 -27.81
N GLY A 208 -1.29 -11.33 -28.15
CA GLY A 208 -2.22 -10.64 -27.25
C GLY A 208 -3.55 -10.37 -27.92
N MET A 209 -4.59 -10.24 -27.10
CA MET A 209 -5.94 -9.94 -27.55
C MET A 209 -6.63 -9.10 -26.48
N ALA A 210 -7.50 -8.19 -26.93
CA ALA A 210 -8.39 -7.43 -26.08
C ALA A 210 -9.76 -7.33 -26.77
N VAL A 211 -10.83 -7.45 -25.99
CA VAL A 211 -12.22 -7.39 -26.44
C VAL A 211 -12.83 -6.12 -25.87
N ASP A 212 -13.35 -5.26 -26.75
CA ASP A 212 -14.18 -4.13 -26.32
C ASP A 212 -15.62 -4.59 -26.10
N TRP A 213 -16.00 -4.79 -24.84
CA TRP A 213 -17.35 -5.22 -24.46
C TRP A 213 -18.36 -4.06 -24.41
N VAL A 214 -17.91 -2.80 -24.51
CA VAL A 214 -18.78 -1.61 -24.48
C VAL A 214 -19.10 -1.12 -25.89
N GLY A 215 -18.09 -0.99 -26.75
CA GLY A 215 -18.15 -0.43 -28.10
C GLY A 215 -18.62 -1.40 -29.21
N ARG A 216 -19.27 -2.48 -28.82
CA ARG A 216 -19.88 -3.49 -29.72
C ARG A 216 -20.77 -2.91 -30.81
#